data_AF-A0A132HNW4-F1
#
_entry.id   AF-A0A132HNW4-F1
#
_cell.length_a   1.000
_cell.length_b   1.000
_cell.length_c   1.000
_cell.angle_alpha   90.00
_cell.angle_beta   90.00
_cell.angle_gamma   90.00
#
_symmetry.space_group_name_H-M   'P 1'
#
loop_
_entity.id
_entity.type
_entity.pdbx_description
1 polymer ?
#
loop_
_entity_poly.entity_id
_entity_poly.type
_entity_poly.pdbx_seq_one_letter_code
_entity_poly.pdbx_strand_id
1 'polypeptide(L)'
;MLALRRVVAGAVSVGTLALALVSAPARAEVVVILNSGDASVTLIDKDTQKVLETFPIGKEPHHLIATPDDKSLIVANAVGNDLVFLDPVTGKVQQRVPNIDDPYQIGFSPDQKWFIATGNRLDRVDVYRWDGRQLKIAKQFPLAKTPSHIAFTADSKIAFITLQDSNQIAAIDLTTLTVLWTMEAGSAPAGIWVTPDQKYLLVGMTGADYVAVIDWRTRTVVKQIQTGKGAHNFRAVGDKRHLFLSNRVSGSISIIDQQTLSKVGEITGLLPGPDDMELTADGKTLWVTFRWARSVGLIDVASRKMIKTIRVGKSPHGIYFRTRAPLY
;
A
#
# COMPACT_ATOMS: atom_id res chain seq x y z
N MET A 1 -35.37 -41.35 -78.09
CA MET A 1 -34.41 -40.28 -78.42
C MET A 1 -34.38 -39.33 -77.23
N LEU A 2 -33.21 -39.08 -76.63
CA LEU A 2 -32.95 -38.24 -75.43
C LEU A 2 -33.51 -38.78 -74.08
N ALA A 3 -32.82 -38.72 -72.93
CA ALA A 3 -31.47 -38.30 -72.58
C ALA A 3 -31.11 -38.90 -71.20
N LEU A 4 -29.90 -39.43 -71.04
CA LEU A 4 -29.30 -39.74 -69.74
C LEU A 4 -29.07 -38.44 -68.95
N ARG A 5 -29.69 -38.28 -67.78
CA ARG A 5 -29.30 -37.24 -66.81
C ARG A 5 -28.32 -37.85 -65.80
N ARG A 6 -27.05 -37.50 -65.96
CA ARG A 6 -25.99 -37.68 -64.96
C ARG A 6 -26.31 -36.78 -63.76
N VAL A 7 -26.46 -37.35 -62.57
CA VAL A 7 -26.45 -36.61 -61.31
C VAL A 7 -24.99 -36.35 -60.95
N VAL A 8 -24.57 -35.09 -61.05
CA VAL A 8 -23.28 -34.62 -60.56
C VAL A 8 -23.43 -34.38 -59.05
N ALA A 9 -22.70 -35.15 -58.24
CA ALA A 9 -22.54 -34.87 -56.82
C ALA A 9 -21.69 -33.60 -56.65
N GLY A 10 -22.31 -32.50 -56.26
CA GLY A 10 -21.61 -31.27 -55.90
C GLY A 10 -20.92 -31.45 -54.55
N ALA A 11 -19.59 -31.39 -54.54
CA ALA A 11 -18.82 -31.29 -53.31
C ALA A 11 -19.08 -29.92 -52.67
N VAL A 12 -19.76 -29.90 -51.53
CA VAL A 12 -19.90 -28.71 -50.69
C VAL A 12 -18.59 -28.52 -49.94
N SER A 13 -17.75 -27.60 -50.42
CA SER A 13 -16.61 -27.09 -49.70
C SER A 13 -17.10 -26.23 -48.53
N VAL A 14 -17.14 -26.83 -47.34
CA VAL A 14 -17.34 -26.09 -46.08
C VAL A 14 -16.07 -25.27 -45.83
N GLY A 15 -16.09 -24.01 -46.24
CA GLY A 15 -15.04 -23.05 -45.91
C GLY A 15 -15.05 -22.80 -44.40
N THR A 16 -14.02 -23.29 -43.71
CA THR A 16 -13.80 -23.02 -42.29
C THR A 16 -13.48 -21.53 -42.13
N LEU A 17 -14.48 -20.75 -41.71
CA LEU A 17 -14.26 -19.35 -41.33
C LEU A 17 -13.49 -19.34 -40.01
N ALA A 18 -12.16 -19.24 -40.08
CA ALA A 18 -11.34 -19.02 -38.90
C ALA A 18 -11.65 -17.61 -38.35
N LEU A 19 -12.44 -17.53 -37.28
CA LEU A 19 -12.52 -16.32 -36.47
C LEU A 19 -11.14 -16.10 -35.84
N ALA A 20 -10.36 -15.18 -36.41
CA ALA A 20 -9.22 -14.61 -35.74
C ALA A 20 -9.74 -13.87 -34.49
N LEU A 21 -9.58 -14.50 -33.32
CA LEU A 21 -9.68 -13.81 -32.05
C LEU A 21 -8.56 -12.76 -32.03
N VAL A 22 -8.90 -11.51 -32.35
CA VAL A 22 -8.02 -10.38 -32.11
C VAL A 22 -7.89 -10.27 -30.59
N SER A 23 -6.79 -10.77 -30.05
CA SER A 23 -6.40 -10.46 -28.68
C SER A 23 -6.27 -8.94 -28.60
N ALA A 24 -7.17 -8.29 -27.87
CA ALA A 24 -6.97 -6.90 -27.48
C ALA A 24 -5.57 -6.83 -26.84
N PRO A 25 -4.73 -5.86 -27.24
CA PRO A 25 -3.40 -5.73 -26.63
C PRO A 25 -3.60 -5.65 -25.12
N ALA A 26 -2.89 -6.51 -24.39
CA ALA A 26 -2.87 -6.45 -22.94
C ALA A 26 -2.53 -5.00 -22.57
N ARG A 27 -3.47 -4.30 -21.92
CA ARG A 27 -3.23 -2.93 -21.49
C ARG A 27 -2.01 -2.94 -20.59
N ALA A 28 -0.98 -2.17 -20.94
CA ALA A 28 0.18 -2.00 -20.10
C ALA A 28 -0.27 -1.49 -18.73
N GLU A 29 0.04 -2.26 -17.69
CA GLU A 29 -0.25 -1.90 -16.31
C GLU A 29 0.61 -0.71 -15.90
N VAL A 30 0.02 0.24 -15.19
CA VAL A 30 0.77 1.37 -14.64
C VAL A 30 1.21 1.12 -13.21
N VAL A 31 2.37 1.67 -12.86
CA VAL A 31 2.76 1.95 -11.49
C VAL A 31 2.31 3.37 -11.17
N VAL A 32 1.48 3.51 -10.13
CA VAL A 32 0.96 4.79 -9.62
C VAL A 32 1.86 5.28 -8.50
N ILE A 33 2.43 6.47 -8.66
CA ILE A 33 3.27 7.13 -7.66
C ILE A 33 2.60 8.42 -7.21
N LEU A 34 2.39 8.56 -5.90
CA LEU A 34 1.87 9.79 -5.32
C LEU A 34 3.03 10.73 -5.00
N ASN A 35 3.02 11.94 -5.54
CA ASN A 35 3.99 12.98 -5.25
C ASN A 35 3.40 14.00 -4.28
N SER A 36 3.42 13.67 -2.99
CA SER A 36 2.76 14.46 -1.94
C SER A 36 3.11 15.96 -1.98
N GLY A 37 4.40 16.26 -2.18
CA GLY A 37 4.89 17.64 -2.18
C GLY A 37 4.58 18.45 -3.44
N ASP A 38 4.11 17.79 -4.51
CA ASP A 38 3.75 18.42 -5.79
C ASP A 38 2.24 18.28 -6.09
N ALA A 39 1.42 17.75 -5.17
CA ALA A 39 -0.02 17.57 -5.35
C ALA A 39 -0.41 16.79 -6.64
N SER A 40 0.42 15.81 -7.02
CA SER A 40 0.31 15.10 -8.31
C SER A 40 0.50 13.59 -8.20
N VAL A 41 0.09 12.89 -9.25
CA VAL A 41 0.38 11.47 -9.50
C VAL A 41 1.32 11.37 -10.71
N THR A 42 2.35 10.53 -10.62
CA THR A 42 3.13 10.08 -11.77
C THR A 42 2.72 8.66 -12.13
N LEU A 43 2.38 8.42 -13.39
CA LEU A 43 2.16 7.08 -13.93
C LEU A 43 3.40 6.60 -14.67
N ILE A 44 3.85 5.39 -14.33
CA ILE A 44 4.98 4.74 -14.97
C ILE A 44 4.46 3.48 -15.65
N ASP A 45 4.81 3.25 -16.90
CA ASP A 45 4.56 1.98 -17.57
C ASP A 45 5.38 0.88 -16.87
N LYS A 46 4.72 -0.15 -16.35
CA LYS A 46 5.39 -1.14 -15.50
C LYS A 46 6.48 -1.94 -16.23
N ASP A 47 6.24 -2.27 -17.50
CA ASP A 47 7.11 -3.16 -18.27
C ASP A 47 8.30 -2.39 -18.85
N THR A 48 8.03 -1.27 -19.51
CA THR A 48 9.06 -0.42 -20.12
C THR A 48 9.74 0.48 -19.11
N GLN A 49 9.13 0.67 -17.93
CA GLN A 49 9.63 1.49 -16.83
C GLN A 49 9.86 2.95 -17.25
N LYS A 50 9.01 3.44 -18.17
CA LYS A 50 9.02 4.82 -18.65
C LYS A 50 7.90 5.59 -17.97
N VAL A 51 8.19 6.83 -17.59
CA VAL A 51 7.14 7.76 -17.16
C VAL A 51 6.21 8.00 -18.34
N LEU A 52 4.92 7.75 -18.15
CA LEU A 52 3.88 7.98 -19.13
C LEU A 52 3.33 9.39 -19.02
N GLU A 53 2.97 9.79 -17.80
CA GLU A 53 2.33 11.07 -17.52
C GLU A 53 2.54 11.47 -16.06
N THR A 54 2.44 12.77 -15.77
CA THR A 54 2.26 13.29 -14.42
C THR A 54 1.15 14.33 -14.44
N PHE A 55 0.17 14.19 -13.55
CA PHE A 55 -1.01 15.05 -13.53
C PHE A 55 -1.44 15.39 -12.10
N PRO A 56 -2.11 16.54 -11.87
CA PRO A 56 -2.55 16.94 -10.54
C PRO A 56 -3.66 16.01 -10.01
N ILE A 57 -3.60 15.64 -8.73
CA ILE A 57 -4.57 14.73 -8.11
C ILE A 57 -5.33 15.36 -6.93
N GLY A 58 -4.75 16.35 -6.28
CA GLY A 58 -5.23 16.97 -5.04
C GLY A 58 -4.06 17.28 -4.12
N LYS A 59 -4.29 18.05 -3.06
CA LYS A 59 -3.21 18.50 -2.16
C LYS A 59 -2.79 17.38 -1.20
N GLU A 60 -1.48 17.19 -1.08
CA GLU A 60 -0.84 16.17 -0.22
C GLU A 60 -1.44 14.75 -0.36
N PRO A 61 -1.37 14.14 -1.57
CA PRO A 61 -1.66 12.72 -1.73
C PRO A 61 -0.61 11.92 -0.95
N HIS A 62 -1.01 11.20 0.10
CA HIS A 62 -0.09 10.52 1.02
C HIS A 62 -0.16 9.00 0.97
N HIS A 63 -1.35 8.42 0.99
CA HIS A 63 -1.50 6.98 0.93
C HIS A 63 -2.56 6.58 -0.08
N LEU A 64 -2.46 5.34 -0.53
CA LEU A 64 -3.36 4.74 -1.48
C LEU A 64 -3.70 3.30 -1.09
N ILE A 65 -4.87 2.83 -1.49
CA ILE A 65 -5.31 1.45 -1.24
C ILE A 65 -6.29 1.01 -2.31
N ALA A 66 -6.20 -0.25 -2.75
CA ALA A 66 -7.21 -0.83 -3.62
C ALA A 66 -8.54 -0.96 -2.87
N THR A 67 -9.66 -0.78 -3.57
CA THR A 67 -10.96 -1.22 -3.06
C THR A 67 -10.97 -2.74 -2.92
N PRO A 68 -11.80 -3.29 -2.02
CA PRO A 68 -11.76 -4.73 -1.77
C PRO A 68 -12.18 -5.61 -2.96
N ASP A 69 -12.87 -5.03 -3.95
CA ASP A 69 -13.21 -5.67 -5.22
C ASP A 69 -12.19 -5.42 -6.34
N ASP A 70 -11.05 -4.80 -6.01
CA ASP A 70 -9.95 -4.43 -6.91
C ASP A 70 -10.36 -3.59 -8.14
N LYS A 71 -11.54 -2.96 -8.13
CA LYS A 71 -12.02 -2.12 -9.25
C LYS A 71 -11.49 -0.70 -9.22
N SER A 72 -11.07 -0.23 -8.06
CA SER A 72 -10.58 1.12 -7.86
C SER A 72 -9.34 1.14 -6.97
N LEU A 73 -8.50 2.14 -7.16
CA LEU A 73 -7.41 2.53 -6.28
C LEU A 73 -7.79 3.87 -5.65
N ILE A 74 -8.01 3.88 -4.35
CA ILE A 74 -8.32 5.10 -3.59
C ILE A 74 -7.00 5.82 -3.32
N VAL A 75 -6.96 7.12 -3.61
CA VAL A 75 -5.89 8.06 -3.24
C VAL A 75 -6.42 8.99 -2.16
N ALA A 76 -5.68 9.09 -1.06
CA ALA A 76 -6.01 9.92 0.08
C ALA A 76 -5.29 11.27 -0.01
N ASN A 77 -6.02 12.34 -0.34
CA ASN A 77 -5.48 13.70 -0.39
C ASN A 77 -5.72 14.38 0.96
N ALA A 78 -4.74 14.27 1.86
CA ALA A 78 -4.89 14.70 3.25
C ALA A 78 -5.30 16.18 3.34
N VAL A 79 -4.51 17.10 2.79
CA VAL A 79 -4.84 18.54 2.79
C VAL A 79 -5.96 18.88 1.80
N GLY A 80 -6.21 18.03 0.80
CA GLY A 80 -7.31 18.19 -0.14
C GLY A 80 -8.69 17.95 0.47
N ASN A 81 -8.77 17.24 1.60
CA ASN A 81 -10.01 16.77 2.22
C ASN A 81 -10.93 16.02 1.24
N ASP A 82 -10.33 15.22 0.35
CA ASP A 82 -11.05 14.35 -0.59
C ASP A 82 -10.35 13.00 -0.77
N LEU A 83 -11.14 12.03 -1.23
CA LEU A 83 -10.63 10.78 -1.79
C LEU A 83 -10.80 10.79 -3.30
N VAL A 84 -9.80 10.30 -4.03
CA VAL A 84 -9.88 10.15 -5.48
C VAL A 84 -9.76 8.68 -5.84
N PHE A 85 -10.67 8.18 -6.64
CA PHE A 85 -10.67 6.79 -7.10
C PHE A 85 -10.06 6.76 -8.49
N LEU A 86 -9.02 5.95 -8.66
CA LEU A 86 -8.36 5.69 -9.93
C LEU A 86 -8.69 4.27 -10.41
N ASP A 87 -8.69 4.07 -11.72
CA ASP A 87 -8.61 2.72 -12.29
C ASP A 87 -7.23 2.12 -11.96
N PRO A 88 -7.16 0.96 -11.28
CA PRO A 88 -5.90 0.44 -10.77
C PRO A 88 -4.97 -0.13 -11.84
N VAL A 89 -5.42 -0.25 -13.10
CA VAL A 89 -4.62 -0.74 -14.23
C VAL A 89 -4.08 0.42 -15.05
N THR A 90 -4.90 1.45 -15.27
CA THR A 90 -4.61 2.56 -16.19
C THR A 90 -4.26 3.86 -15.49
N GLY A 91 -4.52 3.98 -14.18
CA GLY A 91 -4.30 5.19 -13.39
C GLY A 91 -5.28 6.33 -13.68
N LYS A 92 -6.29 6.11 -14.53
CA LYS A 92 -7.29 7.13 -14.88
C LYS A 92 -8.25 7.40 -13.73
N VAL A 93 -8.57 8.67 -13.51
CA VAL A 93 -9.57 9.08 -12.50
C VAL A 93 -10.95 8.52 -12.87
N GLN A 94 -11.59 7.84 -11.92
CA GLN A 94 -12.95 7.31 -12.02
C GLN A 94 -13.95 8.25 -11.33
N GLN A 95 -13.65 8.70 -10.11
CA GLN A 95 -14.51 9.58 -9.33
C GLN A 95 -13.74 10.31 -8.21
N ARG A 96 -14.36 11.33 -7.64
CA ARG A 96 -13.87 12.07 -6.46
C ARG A 96 -14.95 12.08 -5.40
N VAL A 97 -14.55 11.85 -4.14
CA VAL A 97 -15.42 11.88 -2.97
C VAL A 97 -14.95 13.02 -2.07
N PRO A 98 -15.62 14.19 -2.10
CA PRO A 98 -15.25 15.34 -1.28
C PRO A 98 -15.68 15.15 0.18
N ASN A 99 -15.25 16.06 1.04
CA ASN A 99 -15.64 16.14 2.46
C ASN A 99 -15.24 14.90 3.27
N ILE A 100 -14.10 14.31 2.92
CA ILE A 100 -13.41 13.36 3.77
C ILE A 100 -12.27 14.15 4.36
N ASP A 101 -12.40 14.60 5.60
CA ASP A 101 -11.42 15.47 6.24
C ASP A 101 -10.10 14.74 6.50
N ASP A 102 -9.00 15.34 6.07
CA ASP A 102 -7.64 14.93 6.42
C ASP A 102 -7.33 13.42 6.29
N PRO A 103 -7.67 12.73 5.19
CA PRO A 103 -7.42 11.31 5.07
C PRO A 103 -5.92 11.08 4.81
N TYR A 104 -5.13 10.95 5.88
CA TYR A 104 -3.68 10.70 5.78
C TYR A 104 -3.41 9.24 5.40
N GLN A 105 -3.53 8.30 6.35
CA GLN A 105 -3.50 6.87 6.10
C GLN A 105 -4.92 6.35 6.00
N ILE A 106 -5.16 5.48 5.02
CA ILE A 106 -6.43 4.82 4.84
C ILE A 106 -6.26 3.29 4.87
N GLY A 107 -7.26 2.57 5.37
CA GLY A 107 -7.22 1.12 5.47
C GLY A 107 -8.59 0.48 5.59
N PHE A 108 -8.75 -0.69 4.96
CA PHE A 108 -9.91 -1.55 5.18
C PHE A 108 -9.61 -2.58 6.26
N SER A 109 -10.59 -2.87 7.12
CA SER A 109 -10.53 -4.07 7.97
C SER A 109 -10.45 -5.33 7.10
N PRO A 110 -9.88 -6.45 7.59
CA PRO A 110 -9.79 -7.69 6.83
C PRO A 110 -11.13 -8.23 6.31
N ASP A 111 -12.22 -8.03 7.06
CA ASP A 111 -13.58 -8.38 6.64
C ASP A 111 -14.24 -7.34 5.71
N GLN A 112 -13.52 -6.27 5.38
CA GLN A 112 -13.86 -5.23 4.42
C GLN A 112 -15.09 -4.38 4.80
N LYS A 113 -15.59 -4.49 6.04
CA LYS A 113 -16.78 -3.75 6.51
C LYS A 113 -16.45 -2.37 7.06
N TRP A 114 -15.22 -2.19 7.52
CA TRP A 114 -14.74 -0.92 8.05
C TRP A 114 -13.71 -0.33 7.12
N PHE A 115 -13.85 0.97 6.85
CA PHE A 115 -12.82 1.81 6.27
C PHE A 115 -12.40 2.82 7.32
N ILE A 116 -11.10 2.94 7.58
CA ILE A 116 -10.55 3.86 8.58
C ILE A 116 -9.64 4.86 7.88
N ALA A 117 -9.80 6.13 8.23
CA ALA A 117 -8.88 7.20 7.86
C ALA A 117 -8.25 7.80 9.12
N THR A 118 -6.92 7.93 9.15
CA THR A 118 -6.23 8.72 10.18
C THR A 118 -6.22 10.19 9.77
N GLY A 119 -6.69 11.07 10.65
CA GLY A 119 -6.57 12.52 10.52
C GLY A 119 -5.31 13.00 11.23
N ASN A 120 -4.19 13.07 10.52
CA ASN A 120 -2.89 13.39 11.13
C ASN A 120 -2.85 14.80 11.74
N ARG A 121 -3.49 15.78 11.08
CA ARG A 121 -3.50 17.19 11.47
C ARG A 121 -4.66 17.49 12.40
N LEU A 122 -5.66 16.62 12.39
CA LEU A 122 -6.88 16.74 13.18
C LEU A 122 -6.84 15.92 14.48
N ASP A 123 -5.71 15.25 14.75
CA ASP A 123 -5.49 14.46 15.96
C ASP A 123 -6.63 13.47 16.25
N ARG A 124 -7.16 12.83 15.20
CA ARG A 124 -8.29 11.89 15.32
C ARG A 124 -8.25 10.76 14.31
N VAL A 125 -9.09 9.76 14.53
CA VAL A 125 -9.36 8.67 13.59
C VAL A 125 -10.84 8.64 13.24
N ASP A 126 -11.13 8.58 11.95
CA ASP A 126 -12.49 8.54 11.42
C ASP A 126 -12.78 7.12 10.91
N VAL A 127 -13.78 6.46 11.50
CA VAL A 127 -14.20 5.09 11.17
C VAL A 127 -15.51 5.12 10.40
N TYR A 128 -15.50 4.53 9.21
CA TYR A 128 -16.60 4.50 8.26
C TYR A 128 -17.09 3.07 8.04
N ARG A 129 -18.40 2.88 7.93
CA ARG A 129 -18.97 1.68 7.32
C ARG A 129 -18.73 1.73 5.81
N TRP A 130 -18.37 0.59 5.23
CA TRP A 130 -18.24 0.40 3.79
C TRP A 130 -19.23 -0.67 3.31
N ASP A 131 -20.06 -0.30 2.34
CA ASP A 131 -21.07 -1.18 1.71
C ASP A 131 -20.72 -1.56 0.25
N GLY A 132 -19.49 -1.24 -0.19
CA GLY A 132 -19.06 -1.40 -1.57
C GLY A 132 -19.41 -0.21 -2.48
N ARG A 133 -20.10 0.81 -1.97
CA ARG A 133 -20.51 1.98 -2.76
C ARG A 133 -20.14 3.30 -2.12
N GLN A 134 -20.45 3.47 -0.83
CA GLN A 134 -20.28 4.73 -0.13
C GLN A 134 -19.67 4.55 1.26
N LEU A 135 -18.93 5.57 1.68
CA LEU A 135 -18.41 5.68 3.04
C LEU A 135 -19.44 6.39 3.90
N LYS A 136 -19.89 5.72 4.97
CA LYS A 136 -20.77 6.33 5.97
C LYS A 136 -20.03 6.41 7.29
N ILE A 137 -19.81 7.63 7.80
CA ILE A 137 -19.16 7.82 9.10
C ILE A 137 -19.95 7.09 10.18
N ALA A 138 -19.25 6.27 10.96
CA ALA A 138 -19.80 5.55 12.10
C ALA A 138 -19.36 6.18 13.42
N LYS A 139 -18.08 6.55 13.52
CA LYS A 139 -17.52 7.17 14.71
C LYS A 139 -16.24 7.95 14.37
N GLN A 140 -16.03 9.05 15.07
CA GLN A 140 -14.76 9.76 15.11
C GLN A 140 -14.18 9.63 16.52
N PHE A 141 -12.88 9.38 16.60
CA PHE A 141 -12.13 9.21 17.83
C PHE A 141 -11.06 10.28 17.93
N PRO A 142 -11.26 11.33 18.76
CA PRO A 142 -10.15 12.17 19.17
C PRO A 142 -9.09 11.30 19.83
N LEU A 143 -7.83 11.44 19.39
CA LEU A 143 -6.67 10.77 19.93
C LEU A 143 -5.64 11.81 20.36
N ALA A 144 -4.42 11.37 20.73
CA ALA A 144 -3.39 12.26 21.22
C ALA A 144 -2.80 13.16 20.11
N LYS A 145 -1.65 12.82 19.51
CA LYS A 145 -1.11 13.62 18.40
C LYS A 145 -0.67 12.79 17.22
N THR A 146 -1.01 13.29 16.04
CA THR A 146 -0.55 12.79 14.73
C THR A 146 -0.82 11.30 14.53
N PRO A 147 -2.10 10.84 14.52
CA PRO A 147 -2.45 9.53 14.02
C PRO A 147 -1.84 9.28 12.65
N SER A 148 -1.02 8.23 12.53
CA SER A 148 -0.14 8.01 11.38
C SER A 148 -0.53 6.75 10.63
N HIS A 149 -0.18 5.54 11.11
CA HIS A 149 -0.43 4.29 10.40
C HIS A 149 -1.47 3.41 11.12
N ILE A 150 -2.04 2.46 10.38
CA ILE A 150 -3.11 1.56 10.84
C ILE A 150 -2.69 0.10 10.61
N ALA A 151 -2.94 -0.78 11.59
CA ALA A 151 -2.97 -2.22 11.39
C ALA A 151 -4.21 -2.84 12.05
N PHE A 152 -4.60 -4.03 11.62
CA PHE A 152 -5.82 -4.69 12.09
C PHE A 152 -5.51 -6.09 12.63
N THR A 153 -6.28 -6.54 13.62
CA THR A 153 -6.35 -7.97 13.93
C THR A 153 -7.02 -8.73 12.78
N ALA A 154 -6.60 -9.97 12.56
CA ALA A 154 -7.12 -10.82 11.48
C ALA A 154 -8.65 -11.06 11.58
N ASP A 155 -9.20 -11.01 12.79
CA ASP A 155 -10.64 -11.14 13.04
C ASP A 155 -11.42 -9.82 12.86
N SER A 156 -10.76 -8.75 12.41
CA SER A 156 -11.34 -7.42 12.15
C SER A 156 -11.94 -6.72 13.37
N LYS A 157 -11.62 -7.16 14.59
CA LYS A 157 -12.20 -6.58 15.81
C LYS A 157 -11.42 -5.40 16.35
N ILE A 158 -10.10 -5.34 16.13
CA ILE A 158 -9.26 -4.27 16.69
C ILE A 158 -8.48 -3.60 15.57
N ALA A 159 -8.48 -2.27 15.57
CA ALA A 159 -7.54 -1.45 14.81
C ALA A 159 -6.50 -0.86 15.76
N PHE A 160 -5.22 -0.95 15.38
CA PHE A 160 -4.11 -0.33 16.07
C PHE A 160 -3.63 0.88 15.27
N ILE A 161 -3.43 2.00 15.97
CA ILE A 161 -3.10 3.29 15.36
C ILE A 161 -1.82 3.82 16.02
N THR A 162 -0.80 4.13 15.23
CA THR A 162 0.38 4.85 15.74
C THR A 162 0.11 6.34 15.84
N LEU A 163 0.53 6.98 16.93
CA LEU A 163 0.35 8.39 17.22
C LEU A 163 1.72 9.06 17.32
N GLN A 164 2.22 9.52 16.17
CA GLN A 164 3.64 9.77 15.96
C GLN A 164 4.21 10.84 16.90
N ASP A 165 3.64 12.05 16.91
CA ASP A 165 4.19 13.17 17.68
C ASP A 165 3.91 13.05 19.20
N SER A 166 2.95 12.21 19.57
CA SER A 166 2.66 11.89 20.97
C SER A 166 3.34 10.63 21.49
N ASN A 167 4.19 9.97 20.68
CA ASN A 167 4.94 8.77 21.06
C ASN A 167 4.08 7.58 21.53
N GLN A 168 2.83 7.50 21.07
CA GLN A 168 1.83 6.56 21.56
C GLN A 168 1.31 5.60 20.48
N ILE A 169 0.62 4.55 20.92
CA ILE A 169 -0.24 3.68 20.12
C ILE A 169 -1.62 3.65 20.77
N ALA A 170 -2.67 3.66 19.95
CA ALA A 170 -4.05 3.42 20.38
C ALA A 170 -4.56 2.10 19.83
N ALA A 171 -5.39 1.40 20.62
CA ALA A 171 -6.21 0.28 20.15
C ALA A 171 -7.68 0.66 20.20
N ILE A 172 -8.39 0.44 19.09
CA ILE A 172 -9.81 0.75 18.92
C ILE A 172 -10.55 -0.56 18.68
N ASP A 173 -11.56 -0.85 19.50
CA ASP A 173 -12.51 -1.94 19.27
C ASP A 173 -13.54 -1.51 18.22
N LEU A 174 -13.55 -2.21 17.08
CA LEU A 174 -14.44 -1.96 15.95
C LEU A 174 -15.83 -2.59 16.12
N THR A 175 -16.01 -3.46 17.12
CA THR A 175 -17.31 -4.05 17.45
C THR A 175 -18.13 -3.07 18.29
N THR A 176 -17.51 -2.51 19.32
CA THR A 176 -18.14 -1.57 20.26
C THR A 176 -17.94 -0.10 19.88
N LEU A 177 -17.02 0.18 18.94
CA LEU A 177 -16.58 1.52 18.56
C LEU A 177 -16.11 2.34 19.77
N THR A 178 -15.18 1.76 20.52
CA THR A 178 -14.55 2.41 21.68
C THR A 178 -13.03 2.32 21.59
N VAL A 179 -12.33 3.28 22.21
CA VAL A 179 -10.88 3.17 22.44
C VAL A 179 -10.68 2.24 23.63
N LEU A 180 -9.99 1.12 23.40
CA LEU A 180 -9.69 0.12 24.43
C LEU A 180 -8.58 0.60 25.37
N TRP A 181 -7.54 1.19 24.80
CA TRP A 181 -6.40 1.74 25.52
C TRP A 181 -5.54 2.60 24.60
N THR A 182 -4.73 3.45 25.23
CA THR A 182 -3.51 4.00 24.64
C THR A 182 -2.30 3.51 25.44
N MET A 183 -1.12 3.51 24.82
CA MET A 183 0.13 3.22 25.49
C MET A 183 1.28 4.03 24.90
N GLU A 184 2.24 4.42 25.72
CA GLU A 184 3.53 4.91 25.27
C GLU A 184 4.28 3.79 24.54
N ALA A 185 4.85 4.09 23.39
CA ALA A 185 5.51 3.12 22.52
C ALA A 185 6.99 3.41 22.31
N GLY A 186 7.39 4.68 22.35
CA GLY A 186 8.75 5.14 22.03
C GLY A 186 8.73 6.33 21.07
N SER A 187 9.92 6.79 20.66
CA SER A 187 10.04 8.02 19.87
C SER A 187 9.48 7.86 18.45
N ALA A 188 8.46 8.65 18.12
CA ALA A 188 7.84 8.77 16.80
C ALA A 188 7.48 7.43 16.13
N PRO A 189 6.56 6.63 16.72
CA PRO A 189 6.07 5.40 16.11
C PRO A 189 5.37 5.71 14.78
N ALA A 190 5.70 4.96 13.73
CA ALA A 190 5.16 5.16 12.39
C ALA A 190 4.53 3.87 11.86
N GLY A 191 5.20 3.13 10.95
CA GLY A 191 4.67 1.89 10.41
C GLY A 191 4.37 0.88 11.51
N ILE A 192 3.26 0.17 11.37
CA ILE A 192 2.76 -0.80 12.34
C ILE A 192 2.29 -2.07 11.62
N TRP A 193 2.60 -3.21 12.21
CA TRP A 193 2.32 -4.53 11.65
C TRP A 193 1.86 -5.50 12.73
N VAL A 194 0.87 -6.35 12.44
CA VAL A 194 0.47 -7.44 13.34
C VAL A 194 1.13 -8.74 12.87
N THR A 195 1.83 -9.44 13.76
CA THR A 195 2.44 -10.73 13.41
C THR A 195 1.36 -11.76 13.02
N PRO A 196 1.64 -12.73 12.13
CA PRO A 196 0.64 -13.68 11.65
C PRO A 196 -0.04 -14.49 12.77
N ASP A 197 0.70 -14.79 13.84
CA ASP A 197 0.19 -15.47 15.03
C ASP A 197 -0.65 -14.58 15.96
N GLN A 198 -0.87 -13.32 15.58
CA GLN A 198 -1.66 -12.31 16.30
C GLN A 198 -1.15 -11.99 17.71
N LYS A 199 0.11 -12.34 18.01
CA LYS A 199 0.70 -12.13 19.34
C LYS A 199 1.28 -10.74 19.51
N TYR A 200 1.97 -10.24 18.48
CA TYR A 200 2.76 -9.02 18.61
C TYR A 200 2.38 -7.95 17.58
N LEU A 201 2.58 -6.70 17.98
CA LEU A 201 2.73 -5.58 17.07
C LEU A 201 4.23 -5.39 16.81
N LEU A 202 4.61 -5.20 15.55
CA LEU A 202 5.90 -4.67 15.16
C LEU A 202 5.70 -3.21 14.78
N VAL A 203 6.43 -2.30 15.41
CA VAL A 203 6.28 -0.86 15.21
C VAL A 203 7.62 -0.24 14.84
N GLY A 204 7.70 0.35 13.65
CA GLY A 204 8.85 1.10 13.18
C GLY A 204 8.95 2.43 13.94
N MET A 205 10.08 2.66 14.60
CA MET A 205 10.33 3.89 15.35
C MET A 205 11.13 4.87 14.49
N THR A 206 10.43 5.81 13.84
CA THR A 206 11.07 6.74 12.90
C THR A 206 11.95 7.77 13.61
N GLY A 207 11.68 8.01 14.89
CA GLY A 207 12.56 8.81 15.76
C GLY A 207 13.77 8.03 16.29
N ALA A 208 13.91 6.75 15.96
CA ALA A 208 14.97 5.88 16.45
C ALA A 208 15.52 4.98 15.33
N ASP A 209 16.22 3.92 15.72
CA ASP A 209 16.90 2.96 14.83
C ASP A 209 16.53 1.51 15.13
N TYR A 210 15.31 1.28 15.59
CA TYR A 210 14.79 -0.05 15.88
C TYR A 210 13.31 -0.20 15.56
N VAL A 211 12.87 -1.46 15.49
CA VAL A 211 11.45 -1.86 15.55
C VAL A 211 11.13 -2.33 16.95
N ALA A 212 10.09 -1.76 17.57
CA ALA A 212 9.57 -2.27 18.83
C ALA A 212 8.68 -3.49 18.57
N VAL A 213 8.88 -4.56 19.33
CA VAL A 213 7.98 -5.70 19.41
C VAL A 213 7.13 -5.54 20.66
N ILE A 214 5.83 -5.41 20.49
CA ILE A 214 4.88 -5.12 21.57
C ILE A 214 3.91 -6.29 21.72
N ASP A 215 3.83 -6.86 22.92
CA ASP A 215 2.67 -7.66 23.29
C ASP A 215 1.54 -6.69 23.64
N TRP A 216 0.55 -6.62 22.76
CA TRP A 216 -0.53 -5.64 22.84
C TRP A 216 -1.62 -6.03 23.85
N ARG A 217 -1.61 -7.26 24.38
CA ARG A 217 -2.54 -7.69 25.43
C ARG A 217 -2.03 -7.25 26.80
N THR A 218 -0.73 -7.39 27.03
CA THR A 218 -0.07 -6.90 28.25
C THR A 218 0.35 -5.44 28.16
N ARG A 219 0.41 -4.88 26.94
CA ARG A 219 0.84 -3.51 26.61
C ARG A 219 2.30 -3.26 27.01
N THR A 220 3.16 -4.20 26.65
CA THR A 220 4.58 -4.16 26.99
C THR A 220 5.45 -4.33 25.76
N VAL A 221 6.50 -3.51 25.65
CA VAL A 221 7.58 -3.73 24.69
C VAL A 221 8.40 -4.93 25.17
N VAL A 222 8.33 -6.05 24.45
CA VAL A 222 9.00 -7.31 24.83
C VAL A 222 10.37 -7.47 24.17
N LYS A 223 10.62 -6.73 23.08
CA LYS A 223 11.88 -6.79 22.33
C LYS A 223 12.06 -5.53 21.49
N GLN A 224 13.31 -5.16 21.21
CA GLN A 224 13.67 -4.21 20.17
C GLN A 224 14.52 -4.93 19.12
N ILE A 225 14.15 -4.79 17.85
CA ILE A 225 14.90 -5.33 16.73
C ILE A 225 15.73 -4.17 16.15
N GLN A 226 17.05 -4.24 16.28
CA GLN A 226 17.93 -3.20 15.76
C GLN A 226 17.87 -3.12 14.22
N THR A 227 17.65 -1.93 13.68
CA THR A 227 17.56 -1.61 12.25
C THR A 227 18.49 -0.46 11.89
N GLY A 228 18.27 0.17 10.73
CA GLY A 228 18.85 1.47 10.40
C GLY A 228 18.04 2.61 11.03
N LYS A 229 18.62 3.82 11.03
CA LYS A 229 17.96 5.03 11.54
C LYS A 229 16.72 5.39 10.72
N GLY A 230 15.66 5.82 11.39
CA GLY A 230 14.41 6.21 10.76
C GLY A 230 13.57 5.01 10.32
N ALA A 231 13.48 3.98 11.16
CA ALA A 231 12.61 2.82 10.95
C ALA A 231 11.17 3.27 10.70
N HIS A 232 10.66 3.04 9.49
CA HIS A 232 9.42 3.64 9.01
C HIS A 232 8.37 2.59 8.61
N ASN A 233 8.27 2.24 7.33
CA ASN A 233 7.14 1.46 6.82
C ASN A 233 7.53 0.00 6.53
N PHE A 234 6.56 -0.90 6.70
CA PHE A 234 6.72 -2.33 6.44
C PHE A 234 6.16 -2.73 5.08
N ARG A 235 6.76 -3.75 4.48
CA ARG A 235 6.19 -4.47 3.32
C ARG A 235 6.51 -5.95 3.39
N ALA A 236 5.49 -6.82 3.33
CA ALA A 236 5.72 -8.26 3.29
C ALA A 236 6.48 -8.69 2.03
N VAL A 237 7.38 -9.67 2.21
CA VAL A 237 8.13 -10.33 1.12
C VAL A 237 7.27 -11.35 0.36
N GLY A 238 6.10 -11.70 0.88
CA GLY A 238 5.15 -12.66 0.27
C GLY A 238 5.39 -14.13 0.66
N ASP A 239 6.42 -14.41 1.46
CA ASP A 239 6.75 -15.75 1.97
C ASP A 239 6.15 -16.06 3.35
N LYS A 240 5.27 -15.17 3.84
CA LYS A 240 4.61 -15.24 5.15
C LYS A 240 5.56 -15.21 6.35
N ARG A 241 6.83 -14.86 6.16
CA ARG A 241 7.85 -14.85 7.23
C ARG A 241 8.64 -13.55 7.28
N HIS A 242 9.03 -13.01 6.14
CA HIS A 242 9.91 -11.86 6.10
C HIS A 242 9.16 -10.58 5.75
N LEU A 243 9.62 -9.49 6.37
CA LEU A 243 9.18 -8.12 6.10
C LEU A 243 10.39 -7.29 5.66
N PHE A 244 10.20 -6.48 4.64
CA PHE A 244 11.04 -5.31 4.41
C PHE A 244 10.59 -4.18 5.35
N LEU A 245 11.54 -3.45 5.89
CA LEU A 245 11.31 -2.23 6.66
C LEU A 245 12.20 -1.12 6.09
N SER A 246 11.60 -0.01 5.65
CA SER A 246 12.35 1.15 5.20
C SER A 246 12.97 1.92 6.36
N ASN A 247 14.25 2.27 6.24
CA ASN A 247 14.96 3.11 7.19
C ASN A 247 15.27 4.46 6.52
N ARG A 248 14.36 5.43 6.68
CA ARG A 248 14.36 6.69 5.93
C ARG A 248 15.69 7.45 6.07
N VAL A 249 16.23 7.53 7.29
CA VAL A 249 17.43 8.32 7.59
C VAL A 249 18.70 7.63 7.15
N SER A 250 18.83 6.31 7.35
CA SER A 250 20.05 5.59 6.95
C SER A 250 20.13 5.32 5.45
N GLY A 251 19.04 5.45 4.69
CA GLY A 251 19.04 5.08 3.27
C GLY A 251 19.22 3.57 3.09
N SER A 252 18.58 2.78 3.94
CA SER A 252 18.63 1.30 3.89
C SER A 252 17.25 0.69 4.06
N ILE A 253 17.13 -0.61 3.77
CA ILE A 253 15.93 -1.41 4.05
C ILE A 253 16.36 -2.62 4.87
N SER A 254 15.80 -2.79 6.07
CA SER A 254 16.03 -3.97 6.90
C SER A 254 15.12 -5.12 6.47
N ILE A 255 15.62 -6.35 6.55
CA ILE A 255 14.84 -7.59 6.34
C ILE A 255 14.62 -8.21 7.71
N ILE A 256 13.36 -8.26 8.15
CA ILE A 256 12.96 -8.74 9.47
C ILE A 256 12.29 -10.10 9.30
N ASP A 257 12.72 -11.08 10.08
CA ASP A 257 12.00 -12.34 10.26
C ASP A 257 11.00 -12.17 11.41
N GLN A 258 9.70 -12.21 11.07
CA GLN A 258 8.63 -11.98 12.03
C GLN A 258 8.33 -13.19 12.94
N GLN A 259 8.90 -14.36 12.65
CA GLN A 259 8.77 -15.55 13.50
C GLN A 259 9.84 -15.56 14.58
N THR A 260 11.09 -15.25 14.22
CA THR A 260 12.22 -15.16 15.17
C THR A 260 12.36 -13.79 15.80
N LEU A 261 11.59 -12.81 15.32
CA LEU A 261 11.61 -11.40 15.74
C LEU A 261 13.03 -10.83 15.68
N SER A 262 13.68 -10.96 14.53
CA SER A 262 15.10 -10.56 14.36
C SER A 262 15.37 -9.96 12.98
N LYS A 263 16.39 -9.11 12.88
CA LYS A 263 16.89 -8.61 11.59
C LYS A 263 17.79 -9.69 10.98
N VAL A 264 17.40 -10.22 9.84
CA VAL A 264 18.12 -11.30 9.12
C VAL A 264 18.84 -10.82 7.87
N GLY A 265 18.67 -9.55 7.51
CA GLY A 265 19.35 -8.95 6.38
C GLY A 265 19.13 -7.46 6.27
N GLU A 266 19.83 -6.87 5.32
CA GLU A 266 19.73 -5.45 5.01
C GLU A 266 20.07 -5.22 3.54
N ILE A 267 19.42 -4.21 2.95
CA ILE A 267 19.69 -3.66 1.62
C ILE A 267 20.27 -2.26 1.84
N THR A 268 21.47 -2.03 1.33
CA THR A 268 22.23 -0.78 1.53
C THR A 268 22.60 -0.15 0.18
N GLY A 269 23.25 1.02 0.21
CA GLY A 269 23.64 1.75 -1.00
C GLY A 269 22.45 2.33 -1.76
N LEU A 270 21.34 2.61 -1.06
CA LEU A 270 20.14 3.18 -1.65
C LEU A 270 20.18 4.71 -1.65
N LEU A 271 19.22 5.30 -2.35
CA LEU A 271 19.02 6.74 -2.33
C LEU A 271 18.47 7.20 -0.96
N PRO A 272 18.63 8.49 -0.59
CA PRO A 272 18.12 9.00 0.68
C PRO A 272 16.58 8.97 0.78
N GLY A 273 16.07 8.67 1.96
CA GLY A 273 14.64 8.67 2.28
C GLY A 273 13.83 7.53 1.64
N PRO A 274 14.28 6.25 1.65
CA PRO A 274 13.42 5.13 1.25
C PRO A 274 12.17 5.14 2.12
N ASP A 275 11.01 4.94 1.51
CA ASP A 275 9.74 5.11 2.20
C ASP A 275 8.77 3.97 1.90
N ASP A 276 7.77 4.21 1.06
CA ASP A 276 6.80 3.19 0.68
C ASP A 276 7.38 2.25 -0.38
N MET A 277 6.98 0.98 -0.26
CA MET A 277 7.53 -0.12 -1.02
C MET A 277 6.42 -0.98 -1.59
N GLU A 278 6.60 -1.46 -2.82
CA GLU A 278 5.71 -2.43 -3.46
C GLU A 278 6.52 -3.52 -4.15
N LEU A 279 6.10 -4.78 -4.02
CA LEU A 279 6.84 -5.94 -4.50
C LEU A 279 6.11 -6.56 -5.69
N THR A 280 6.85 -6.90 -6.75
CA THR A 280 6.28 -7.63 -7.89
C THR A 280 5.69 -8.97 -7.46
N ALA A 281 4.63 -9.43 -8.13
CA ALA A 281 3.95 -10.69 -7.78
C ALA A 281 4.88 -11.93 -7.80
N ASP A 282 5.96 -11.90 -8.58
CA ASP A 282 6.98 -12.94 -8.62
C ASP A 282 8.05 -12.83 -7.51
N GLY A 283 7.95 -11.80 -6.66
CA GLY A 283 8.86 -11.55 -5.53
C GLY A 283 10.25 -11.05 -5.92
N LYS A 284 10.52 -10.75 -7.19
CA LYS A 284 11.88 -10.47 -7.67
C LYS A 284 12.29 -9.01 -7.60
N THR A 285 11.36 -8.09 -7.79
CA THR A 285 11.68 -6.65 -7.85
C THR A 285 10.88 -5.86 -6.83
N LEU A 286 11.60 -5.26 -5.89
CA LEU A 286 11.04 -4.32 -4.93
C LEU A 286 11.13 -2.90 -5.50
N TRP A 287 9.99 -2.26 -5.69
CA TRP A 287 9.90 -0.86 -6.07
C TRP A 287 9.79 -0.01 -4.81
N VAL A 288 10.60 1.04 -4.71
CA VAL A 288 10.72 1.85 -3.50
C VAL A 288 10.68 3.32 -3.85
N THR A 289 9.84 4.08 -3.15
CA THR A 289 9.84 5.54 -3.22
C THR A 289 11.00 6.10 -2.38
N PHE A 290 11.71 7.09 -2.92
CA PHE A 290 12.79 7.80 -2.24
C PHE A 290 12.41 9.27 -2.08
N ARG A 291 11.80 9.61 -0.94
CA ARG A 291 11.16 10.92 -0.69
C ARG A 291 12.08 12.09 -0.97
N TRP A 292 13.29 12.03 -0.42
CA TRP A 292 14.26 13.13 -0.47
C TRP A 292 14.98 13.17 -1.82
N ALA A 293 15.12 12.02 -2.48
CA ALA A 293 15.70 11.93 -3.82
C ALA A 293 14.72 12.31 -4.94
N ARG A 294 13.40 12.33 -4.66
CA ARG A 294 12.34 12.57 -5.67
C ARG A 294 12.39 11.55 -6.81
N SER A 295 12.52 10.28 -6.41
CA SER A 295 12.72 9.16 -7.33
C SER A 295 12.01 7.91 -6.84
N VAL A 296 11.79 6.97 -7.75
CA VAL A 296 11.45 5.58 -7.47
C VAL A 296 12.63 4.71 -7.89
N GLY A 297 13.07 3.79 -7.04
CA GLY A 297 14.10 2.81 -7.38
C GLY A 297 13.53 1.41 -7.50
N LEU A 298 14.12 0.63 -8.40
CA LEU A 298 13.84 -0.79 -8.58
C LEU A 298 15.03 -1.55 -7.99
N ILE A 299 14.75 -2.45 -7.06
CA ILE A 299 15.75 -3.24 -6.33
C ILE A 299 15.54 -4.71 -6.66
N ASP A 300 16.60 -5.38 -7.08
CA ASP A 300 16.62 -6.84 -7.22
C ASP A 300 16.66 -7.47 -5.84
N VAL A 301 15.65 -8.28 -5.51
CA VAL A 301 15.51 -8.85 -4.15
C VAL A 301 16.60 -9.88 -3.86
N ALA A 302 16.99 -10.68 -4.86
CA ALA A 302 17.97 -11.75 -4.68
C ALA A 302 19.38 -11.21 -4.40
N SER A 303 19.85 -10.28 -5.23
CA SER A 303 21.16 -9.65 -5.09
C SER A 303 21.19 -8.47 -4.13
N ARG A 304 20.01 -7.95 -3.73
CA ARG A 304 19.83 -6.78 -2.86
C ARG A 304 20.49 -5.52 -3.43
N LYS A 305 20.42 -5.35 -4.75
CA LYS A 305 21.04 -4.21 -5.45
C LYS A 305 19.97 -3.37 -6.13
N MET A 306 20.13 -2.05 -6.04
CA MET A 306 19.36 -1.12 -6.84
C MET A 306 19.77 -1.27 -8.31
N ILE A 307 18.81 -1.66 -9.16
CA ILE A 307 19.01 -1.91 -10.60
C ILE A 307 18.79 -0.62 -11.39
N LYS A 308 17.78 0.17 -10.99
CA LYS A 308 17.34 1.34 -11.74
C LYS A 308 16.74 2.39 -10.82
N THR A 309 16.80 3.63 -11.27
CA THR A 309 16.10 4.77 -10.66
C THR A 309 15.29 5.48 -11.74
N ILE A 310 14.09 5.92 -11.38
CA ILE A 310 13.17 6.68 -12.24
C ILE A 310 12.85 7.99 -11.51
N ARG A 311 13.04 9.12 -12.20
CA ARG A 311 12.71 10.45 -11.67
C ARG A 311 11.20 10.61 -11.54
N VAL A 312 10.72 11.16 -10.43
CA VAL A 312 9.30 11.52 -10.22
C VAL A 312 9.18 12.91 -9.56
N GLY A 313 7.99 13.26 -9.07
CA GLY A 313 7.72 14.51 -8.37
C GLY A 313 8.30 14.57 -6.95
N LYS A 314 7.94 15.61 -6.21
CA LYS A 314 8.45 15.92 -4.87
C LYS A 314 7.84 15.02 -3.82
N SER A 315 8.70 14.52 -2.90
CA SER A 315 8.27 13.71 -1.76
C SER A 315 7.35 12.56 -2.20
N PRO A 316 7.80 11.65 -3.09
CA PRO A 316 7.02 10.48 -3.46
C PRO A 316 6.70 9.67 -2.20
N HIS A 317 5.41 9.50 -1.91
CA HIS A 317 4.87 8.92 -0.68
C HIS A 317 3.56 8.24 -1.05
N GLY A 318 3.62 6.94 -1.33
CA GLY A 318 2.59 6.14 -1.98
C GLY A 318 3.08 5.55 -3.30
N ILE A 319 3.03 4.22 -3.40
CA ILE A 319 3.32 3.45 -4.62
C ILE A 319 2.35 2.29 -4.74
N TYR A 320 1.82 2.07 -5.94
CA TYR A 320 0.92 0.95 -6.24
C TYR A 320 1.13 0.41 -7.63
N PHE A 321 0.99 -0.89 -7.78
CA PHE A 321 0.63 -1.54 -9.03
C PHE A 321 -0.22 -2.78 -8.76
N ARG A 322 -1.03 -3.19 -9.73
CA ARG A 322 -2.04 -4.23 -9.56
C ARG A 322 -1.42 -5.62 -9.39
N THR A 323 -0.47 -6.00 -10.24
CA THR A 323 0.21 -7.31 -10.17
C THR A 323 1.36 -7.27 -9.16
N ARG A 324 0.97 -7.06 -7.89
CA ARG A 324 1.84 -7.04 -6.72
C ARG A 324 1.79 -8.34 -5.93
N ALA A 325 2.81 -8.59 -5.11
CA ALA A 325 2.80 -9.66 -4.13
C ALA A 325 1.66 -9.42 -3.10
N PRO A 326 1.17 -10.48 -2.43
CA PRO A 326 0.25 -10.31 -1.31
C PRO A 326 0.83 -9.44 -0.19
N LEU A 327 -0.07 -8.72 0.49
CA LEU A 327 0.27 -7.95 1.69
C LEU A 327 0.38 -8.83 2.94
N TYR A 328 -0.19 -10.04 2.95
CA TYR A 328 -0.17 -10.96 4.11
C TYR A 328 0.02 -12.41 3.65
#